data_AF-A0A924W6S2-F1
#
_entry.id   AF-A0A924W6S2-F1
#
_cell.length_a   1.000
_cell.length_b   1.000
_cell.length_c   1.000
_cell.angle_alpha   90.00
_cell.angle_beta   90.00
_cell.angle_gamma   90.00
#
_symmetry.space_group_name_H-M   'P 1'
#
loop_
_entity.id
_entity.type
_entity.pdbx_description
1 polymer ?
#
loop_
_entity_poly.entity_id
_entity_poly.type
_entity_poly.pdbx_seq_one_letter_code
_entity_poly.pdbx_strand_id
1 'polypeptide(L)' 'VPTVAGSLREALTALDRDRDFLMKGGVMTDDVIDAYIELKKEELDRFETHPHPVEFDMYYKA' A
#
# COMPACT_ATOMS: atom_id res chain seq x y z
N VAL A 1 -3.14 5.63 -21.90
CA VAL A 1 -1.84 4.98 -21.58
C VAL A 1 -1.97 4.42 -20.18
N PRO A 2 -1.65 3.14 -19.91
CA PRO A 2 -1.67 2.61 -18.54
C PRO A 2 -0.69 3.36 -17.64
N THR A 3 -1.08 3.60 -16.38
CA THR A 3 -0.31 4.38 -15.39
C THR A 3 0.00 3.53 -14.16
N VAL A 4 0.96 3.99 -13.34
CA VAL A 4 1.28 3.37 -12.06
C VAL A 4 0.14 3.53 -11.05
N ALA A 5 0.17 2.73 -9.98
CA ALA A 5 -0.79 2.81 -8.88
C ALA A 5 -0.81 4.21 -8.25
N GLY A 6 -2.00 4.72 -7.95
CA GLY A 6 -2.21 6.05 -7.35
C GLY A 6 -2.06 6.08 -5.83
N SER A 7 -1.94 4.92 -5.18
CA SER A 7 -1.75 4.81 -3.74
C SER A 7 -1.01 3.54 -3.34
N LEU A 8 -0.42 3.54 -2.13
CA LEU A 8 0.15 2.34 -1.54
C LEU A 8 -0.92 1.24 -1.35
N ARG A 9 -2.15 1.61 -0.97
CA ARG A 9 -3.29 0.68 -0.86
C ARG A 9 -3.56 -0.08 -2.15
N GLU A 10 -3.59 0.65 -3.26
CA GLU A 10 -3.82 0.07 -4.58
C GLU A 10 -2.64 -0.84 -4.98
N ALA A 11 -1.41 -0.42 -4.73
CA ALA A 11 -0.22 -1.22 -5.01
C ALA A 11 -0.19 -2.53 -4.21
N LEU A 12 -0.50 -2.49 -2.90
CA LEU A 12 -0.58 -3.69 -2.05
C LEU A 12 -1.70 -4.63 -2.48
N THR A 13 -2.85 -4.08 -2.90
CA THR A 13 -3.97 -4.87 -3.44
C THR A 13 -3.61 -5.53 -4.77
N ALA A 14 -2.88 -4.83 -5.64
CA ALA A 14 -2.41 -5.38 -6.90
C ALA A 14 -1.36 -6.48 -6.67
N LEU A 15 -0.44 -6.28 -5.72
CA LEU A 15 0.54 -7.29 -5.32
C LEU A 15 -0.14 -8.56 -4.79
N ASP A 16 -1.13 -8.43 -3.90
CA ASP A 16 -1.88 -9.54 -3.34
C ASP A 16 -2.57 -10.38 -4.44
N ARG A 17 -3.12 -9.69 -5.46
CA ARG A 17 -3.85 -10.32 -6.57
C ARG A 17 -2.99 -11.00 -7.64
N ASP A 18 -1.74 -10.58 -7.81
CA ASP A 18 -0.84 -11.10 -8.86
C ASP A 18 0.61 -11.16 -8.38
N ARG A 19 0.91 -12.19 -7.58
CA ARG A 19 2.23 -12.44 -6.97
C ARG A 19 2.92 -13.71 -7.47
N ASP A 20 2.27 -14.50 -8.32
CA ASP A 20 2.78 -15.81 -8.78
C ASP A 20 4.14 -15.70 -9.45
N PHE A 21 4.40 -14.59 -10.14
CA PHE A 21 5.68 -14.36 -10.80
C PHE A 21 6.85 -14.20 -9.82
N LEU A 22 6.60 -13.73 -8.59
CA LEU A 22 7.60 -13.56 -7.53
C LEU A 22 7.96 -14.88 -6.85
N MET A 23 7.02 -15.82 -6.83
CA MET A 23 7.22 -17.14 -6.21
C MET A 23 7.97 -18.13 -7.11
N LYS A 24 8.17 -17.78 -8.39
CA LYS A 24 8.87 -18.63 -9.36
C LYS A 24 10.28 -18.97 -8.87
N GLY A 25 10.59 -20.27 -8.80
CA GLY A 25 11.89 -20.75 -8.34
C GLY A 25 12.11 -20.63 -6.82
N GLY A 26 11.06 -20.36 -6.04
CA GLY A 26 11.17 -20.23 -4.58
C GLY A 26 11.91 -18.97 -4.13
N VAL A 27 11.95 -17.93 -4.99
CA VAL A 27 12.59 -16.64 -4.68
C VAL A 27 11.84 -15.92 -3.57
N MET A 28 10.50 -15.98 -3.61
CA MET A 28 9.63 -15.55 -2.53
C MET A 28 8.65 -16.68 -2.17
N THR A 29 8.15 -16.63 -0.94
CA THR A 29 7.08 -17.50 -0.44
C THR A 29 5.86 -16.65 -0.12
N ASP A 30 4.68 -17.27 -0.08
CA ASP A 30 3.45 -16.58 0.33
C ASP A 30 3.60 -15.93 1.71
N ASP A 31 4.18 -16.64 2.68
CA ASP A 31 4.42 -16.12 4.03
C ASP A 31 5.23 -14.81 4.04
N VAL A 32 6.25 -14.69 3.17
CA VAL A 32 7.07 -13.48 3.07
C VAL A 32 6.28 -12.33 2.46
N ILE A 33 5.47 -12.61 1.44
CA ILE A 33 4.67 -11.59 0.76
C ILE A 33 3.53 -11.11 1.68
N ASP A 34 2.86 -12.03 2.37
CA ASP A 34 1.82 -11.71 3.34
C ASP A 34 2.38 -10.88 4.49
N ALA A 35 3.50 -11.28 5.08
CA ALA A 35 4.16 -10.52 6.15
C ALA A 35 4.56 -9.11 5.68
N TYR A 36 5.03 -8.98 4.44
CA TYR A 36 5.35 -7.67 3.86
C TYR A 36 4.11 -6.80 3.67
N ILE A 37 3.02 -7.37 3.16
CA ILE A 37 1.75 -6.66 2.97
C ILE A 37 1.24 -6.16 4.32
N GLU A 38 1.23 -6.99 5.37
CA GLU A 38 0.77 -6.58 6.71
C GLU A 38 1.66 -5.48 7.30
N LEU A 39 2.98 -5.61 7.21
CA LEU A 39 3.90 -4.56 7.65
C LEU A 39 3.63 -3.21 6.97
N LYS A 40 3.29 -3.23 5.67
CA LYS A 40 2.98 -2.00 4.91
C LYS A 40 1.57 -1.48 5.15
N LYS A 41 0.62 -2.34 5.52
CA LYS A 41 -0.70 -1.90 5.98
C LYS A 41 -0.59 -1.10 7.28
N GLU A 42 0.29 -1.48 8.21
CA GLU A 42 0.51 -0.69 9.43
C GLU A 42 1.00 0.75 9.12
N GLU A 43 1.90 0.90 8.14
CA GLU A 43 2.37 2.22 7.68
C GLU A 43 1.24 3.01 7.01
N LEU A 44 0.44 2.34 6.17
CA LEU A 44 -0.70 2.93 5.48
C LEU A 44 -1.77 3.41 6.45
N ASP A 45 -2.15 2.57 7.42
CA ASP A 45 -3.16 2.89 8.41
C ASP A 45 -2.75 4.09 9.25
N ARG A 46 -1.46 4.18 9.61
CA ARG A 46 -0.92 5.37 10.26
C ARG A 46 -1.10 6.60 9.39
N PHE A 47 -0.76 6.53 8.10
CA PHE A 47 -0.89 7.68 7.20
C PHE A 47 -2.35 8.12 7.01
N GLU A 48 -3.27 7.19 6.82
CA GLU A 48 -4.68 7.49 6.53
C GLU A 48 -5.48 7.95 7.75
N THR A 49 -5.07 7.57 8.96
CA THR A 49 -5.77 7.92 10.20
C THR A 49 -5.30 9.23 10.83
N HIS A 50 -4.20 9.82 10.32
CA HIS A 50 -3.64 11.06 10.86
C HIS A 50 -4.00 12.25 9.97
N PRO A 51 -4.54 13.34 10.53
CA PRO A 51 -4.85 14.54 9.75
C PRO A 51 -3.60 15.11 9.09
N HIS A 52 -3.67 15.37 7.79
CA HIS A 52 -2.58 16.00 7.06
C HIS A 52 -2.63 17.53 7.26
N PRO A 53 -1.50 18.25 7.40
CA PRO A 53 -1.52 19.72 7.60
C PRO A 53 -2.30 20.51 6.55
N VAL A 54 -2.39 20.00 5.32
CA VAL A 54 -3.20 20.59 4.24
C VAL A 54 -4.69 20.59 4.57
N GLU A 55 -5.18 19.59 5.31
CA GLU A 55 -6.58 19.50 5.72
C GLU A 55 -6.97 20.64 6.66
N PHE A 56 -6.04 21.15 7.47
CA PHE A 56 -6.28 22.33 8.29
C PHE A 56 -6.48 23.58 7.44
N ASP A 57 -5.73 23.72 6.35
CA ASP A 57 -5.94 24.81 5.38
C ASP A 57 -7.29 24.66 4.67
N MET A 58 -7.66 23.44 4.26
CA MET A 58 -8.91 23.16 3.54
C MET A 58 -10.16 23.30 4.42
N TYR A 59 -10.10 22.94 5.70
CA TYR A 59 -11.29 22.79 6.55
C TYR A 59 -11.37 23.79 7.72
N TYR A 60 -10.27 24.43 8.15
CA TYR A 60 -10.26 25.31 9.31
C TYR A 60 -9.95 26.79 8.99
N LYS A 61 -9.16 27.09 7.95
CA LYS A 61 -8.76 28.46 7.59
C LYS A 61 -9.69 29.17 6.56
N ALA A 62 -10.85 28.58 6.27
CA ALA A 62 -11.87 29.19 5.40
C ALA A 62 -12.65 30.30 6.11
#